data_AF-A0A6J4V4H5-F1
#
_entry.id   AF-A0A6J4V4H5-F1
#
_cell.length_a   1.000
_cell.length_b   1.000
_cell.length_c   1.000
_cell.angle_alpha   90.00
_cell.angle_beta   90.00
_cell.angle_gamma   90.00
#
_symmetry.space_group_name_H-M   'P 1'
#
loop_
_entity.id
_entity.type
_entity.pdbx_description
1 polymer ?
#
loop_
_entity_poly.entity_id
_entity_poly.type
_entity_poly.pdbx_seq_one_letter_code
_entity_poly.pdbx_strand_id
1 'polypeptide(L)'
;MDISELQRAVRRGIAKSKAPYRSGTEVVLAMTEELGEVATEVALLEKVGSKAAWQKEPDVKRLAEEMTHLLNNTFALANHFGIDLAEVYRAKIGDSG
;
A
#
# COMPACT_ATOMS: atom_id res chain seq x y z
N MET A 1 14.19 4.71 8.42
CA MET A 1 14.20 3.97 7.15
C MET A 1 13.74 4.92 6.07
N ASP A 2 14.50 5.12 5.00
CA ASP A 2 14.07 5.99 3.89
C ASP A 2 13.25 5.22 2.82
N ILE A 3 12.72 5.95 1.82
CA ILE A 3 11.95 5.38 0.71
C ILE A 3 12.76 4.30 -0.03
N SER A 4 14.05 4.55 -0.28
CA SER A 4 14.93 3.61 -0.97
C SER A 4 15.17 2.34 -0.15
N GLU A 5 15.32 2.44 1.16
CA GLU A 5 15.46 1.31 2.08
C GLU A 5 14.18 0.48 2.14
N LEU A 6 13.01 1.12 2.24
CA LEU A 6 11.70 0.46 2.23
C LEU A 6 11.46 -0.28 0.91
N GLN A 7 11.66 0.38 -0.23
CA GLN A 7 11.49 -0.21 -1.54
C GLN A 7 12.42 -1.42 -1.74
N ARG A 8 13.68 -1.33 -1.27
CA ARG A 8 14.63 -2.45 -1.27
C ARG A 8 14.20 -3.60 -0.35
N ALA A 9 13.63 -3.29 0.81
CA ALA A 9 13.13 -4.30 1.74
C ALA A 9 11.97 -5.10 1.13
N VAL A 10 11.01 -4.42 0.50
CA VAL A 10 9.88 -5.06 -0.20
C VAL A 10 10.37 -5.96 -1.33
N ARG A 11 11.30 -5.47 -2.18
CA ARG A 11 11.90 -6.29 -3.25
C ARG A 11 12.53 -7.57 -2.71
N ARG A 12 13.28 -7.49 -1.61
CA ARG A 12 13.89 -8.66 -0.95
C ARG A 12 12.83 -9.59 -0.35
N GLY A 13 11.76 -9.04 0.21
CA GLY A 13 10.64 -9.80 0.75
C GLY A 13 9.93 -10.62 -0.33
N ILE A 14 9.56 -9.98 -1.45
CA ILE A 14 8.90 -10.64 -2.58
C ILE A 14 9.78 -11.74 -3.18
N ALA A 15 11.09 -11.49 -3.35
CA ALA A 15 12.01 -12.50 -3.85
C ALA A 15 12.12 -13.76 -2.97
N LYS A 16 11.74 -13.65 -1.69
CA LYS A 16 11.69 -14.77 -0.73
C LYS A 16 10.28 -15.32 -0.51
N SER A 17 9.26 -14.70 -1.09
CA SER A 17 7.87 -15.11 -0.94
C SER A 17 7.64 -16.46 -1.62
N LYS A 18 6.82 -17.31 -1.00
CA LYS A 18 6.35 -18.57 -1.62
C LYS A 18 5.35 -18.32 -2.75
N ALA A 19 4.75 -17.13 -2.79
CA ALA A 19 3.80 -16.71 -3.80
C ALA A 19 4.14 -15.28 -4.24
N PRO A 20 5.20 -15.09 -5.06
CA PRO A 20 5.51 -13.78 -5.60
C PRO A 20 4.48 -13.38 -6.66
N TYR A 21 4.29 -12.07 -6.84
CA TYR A 21 3.50 -11.55 -7.96
C TYR A 21 4.12 -11.94 -9.30
N ARG A 22 3.28 -12.35 -10.24
CA ARG A 22 3.67 -12.82 -11.58
C ARG A 22 3.61 -11.71 -12.63
N SER A 23 2.88 -10.64 -12.35
CA SER A 23 2.72 -9.49 -13.24
C SER A 23 2.38 -8.21 -12.47
N GLY A 24 2.60 -7.05 -13.09
CA GLY A 24 2.13 -5.77 -12.55
C GLY A 24 0.61 -5.73 -12.37
N THR A 25 -0.15 -6.44 -13.22
CA THR A 25 -1.61 -6.58 -13.06
C THR A 25 -1.98 -7.25 -11.74
N GLU A 26 -1.30 -8.33 -11.35
CA GLU A 26 -1.55 -8.97 -10.05
C GLU A 26 -1.24 -8.03 -8.88
N VAL A 27 -0.20 -7.19 -9.01
CA VAL A 27 0.11 -6.18 -7.99
C VAL A 27 -1.01 -5.14 -7.89
N VAL A 28 -1.53 -4.63 -9.02
CA VAL A 28 -2.62 -3.65 -9.05
C VAL A 28 -3.92 -4.24 -8.49
N LEU A 29 -4.20 -5.52 -8.74
CA LEU A 29 -5.33 -6.22 -8.13
C LEU A 29 -5.17 -6.26 -6.60
N ALA A 30 -4.01 -6.66 -6.10
CA ALA A 30 -3.73 -6.65 -4.66
C ALA A 30 -3.85 -5.23 -4.08
N MET A 31 -3.33 -4.19 -4.76
CA MET A 31 -3.53 -2.79 -4.33
C MET A 31 -5.01 -2.40 -4.23
N THR A 32 -5.84 -2.89 -5.15
CA THR A 32 -7.28 -2.59 -5.15
C THR A 32 -7.99 -3.25 -3.98
N GLU A 33 -7.60 -4.48 -3.64
CA GLU A 33 -8.08 -5.18 -2.45
C GLU A 33 -7.73 -4.41 -1.17
N GLU A 34 -6.45 -4.08 -0.96
CA GLU A 34 -5.99 -3.33 0.22
C GLU A 34 -6.65 -1.95 0.34
N LEU A 35 -6.88 -1.27 -0.79
CA LEU A 35 -7.60 0.01 -0.79
C LEU A 35 -9.06 -0.14 -0.34
N GLY A 36 -9.73 -1.23 -0.72
CA GLY A 36 -11.07 -1.55 -0.26
C GLY A 36 -11.13 -1.84 1.25
N GLU A 37 -10.09 -2.47 1.79
CA GLU A 37 -9.94 -2.72 3.22
C GLU A 37 -9.68 -1.42 4.00
N VAL A 38 -8.76 -0.57 3.53
CA VAL A 38 -8.56 0.79 4.06
C VAL A 38 -9.87 1.57 4.08
N ALA A 39 -10.61 1.60 2.95
CA ALA A 39 -11.88 2.30 2.87
C ALA A 39 -12.93 1.74 3.85
N THR A 40 -12.92 0.43 4.08
CA THR A 40 -13.81 -0.22 5.06
C THR A 40 -13.47 0.22 6.48
N GLU A 41 -12.20 0.21 6.87
CA GLU A 41 -11.79 0.60 8.23
C GLU A 41 -12.02 2.10 8.48
N VAL A 42 -11.74 2.97 7.49
CA VAL A 42 -12.08 4.40 7.58
C VAL A 42 -13.58 4.60 7.74
N ALA A 43 -14.41 3.90 6.96
CA ALA A 43 -15.86 4.02 7.06
C ALA A 43 -16.40 3.56 8.43
N LEU A 44 -15.77 2.55 9.05
CA LEU A 44 -16.10 2.12 10.42
C LEU A 44 -15.69 3.18 11.45
N LEU A 45 -14.47 3.72 11.35
CA LEU A 45 -13.94 4.76 12.25
C LEU A 45 -14.79 6.04 12.20
N GLU A 46 -15.17 6.47 11.00
CA GLU A 46 -15.97 7.67 10.79
C GLU A 46 -17.48 7.45 10.96
N LYS A 47 -17.92 6.18 11.08
CA LYS A 47 -19.33 5.77 11.19
C LYS A 47 -20.18 6.29 10.02
N VAL A 48 -19.69 6.12 8.80
CA VAL A 48 -20.36 6.61 7.58
C VAL A 48 -20.77 5.49 6.61
N GLY A 49 -21.68 5.82 5.69
CA GLY A 49 -22.11 4.92 4.62
C GLY A 49 -22.82 3.64 5.10
N SER A 50 -22.73 2.58 4.31
CA SER A 50 -23.34 1.28 4.63
C SER A 50 -22.70 0.56 5.83
N LYS A 51 -21.54 1.06 6.29
CA LYS A 51 -20.79 0.52 7.43
C LYS A 51 -21.17 1.17 8.77
N ALA A 52 -21.88 2.29 8.77
CA ALA A 52 -22.34 2.97 9.99
C ALA A 52 -23.22 2.07 10.89
N ALA A 53 -23.94 1.13 10.27
CA ALA A 53 -24.82 0.17 10.96
C ALA A 53 -24.15 -1.17 11.30
N TRP A 54 -22.87 -1.35 10.96
CA TRP A 54 -22.15 -2.58 11.29
C TRP A 54 -21.85 -2.63 12.79
N GLN A 55 -22.01 -3.81 13.41
CA GLN A 55 -21.61 -4.06 14.80
C GLN A 55 -20.09 -4.33 14.93
N LYS A 56 -19.32 -4.11 13.86
CA LYS A 56 -17.87 -4.25 13.90
C LYS A 56 -17.29 -2.99 14.55
N GLU A 57 -16.56 -3.18 15.65
CA GLU A 57 -15.86 -2.07 16.31
C GLU A 57 -14.73 -1.53 15.42
N PRO A 58 -14.55 -0.21 15.34
CA PRO A 58 -13.44 0.39 14.60
C PRO A 58 -12.09 0.04 15.22
N ASP A 59 -11.09 -0.28 14.39
CA ASP A 59 -9.75 -0.61 14.85
C ASP A 59 -8.66 0.16 14.07
N VAL A 60 -8.03 1.12 14.74
CA VAL A 60 -6.93 1.91 14.18
C VAL A 60 -5.70 1.04 13.87
N LYS A 61 -5.49 -0.06 14.61
CA LYS A 61 -4.39 -0.99 14.30
C LYS A 61 -4.66 -1.69 12.98
N ARG A 62 -5.91 -2.12 12.76
CA ARG A 62 -6.29 -2.73 11.49
C ARG A 62 -6.11 -1.75 10.33
N LEU A 63 -6.56 -0.51 10.48
CA LEU A 63 -6.32 0.53 9.46
C LEU A 63 -4.82 0.69 9.15
N ALA A 64 -3.97 0.73 10.18
CA ALA A 64 -2.52 0.85 9.99
C ALA A 64 -1.91 -0.36 9.25
N GLU A 65 -2.43 -1.56 9.48
CA GLU A 65 -2.04 -2.78 8.75
C GLU A 65 -2.39 -2.65 7.26
N GLU A 66 -3.63 -2.33 6.91
CA GLU A 66 -4.05 -2.26 5.50
C GLU A 66 -3.34 -1.12 4.75
N MET A 67 -3.10 0.02 5.42
CA MET A 67 -2.29 1.10 4.85
C MET A 67 -0.85 0.63 4.58
N THR A 68 -0.30 -0.21 5.45
CA THR A 68 1.04 -0.78 5.27
C THR A 68 1.06 -1.78 4.11
N HIS A 69 0.04 -2.62 3.97
CA HIS A 69 -0.08 -3.52 2.81
C HIS A 69 -0.22 -2.75 1.49
N LEU A 70 -1.07 -1.73 1.45
CA LEU A 70 -1.21 -0.86 0.27
C LEU A 70 0.10 -0.18 -0.10
N LEU A 71 0.85 0.30 0.89
CA LEU A 71 2.17 0.88 0.69
C LEU A 71 3.19 -0.15 0.17
N ASN A 72 3.19 -1.36 0.73
CA ASN A 72 4.03 -2.45 0.25
C ASN A 72 3.72 -2.82 -1.21
N ASN A 73 2.44 -2.85 -1.59
CA ASN A 73 2.03 -3.14 -2.97
C ASN A 73 2.43 -2.00 -3.93
N THR A 74 2.43 -0.75 -3.46
CA THR A 74 2.97 0.40 -4.22
C THR A 74 4.46 0.23 -4.49
N PHE A 75 5.24 -0.15 -3.47
CA PHE A 75 6.66 -0.47 -3.64
C PHE A 75 6.88 -1.69 -4.55
N ALA A 76 6.02 -2.71 -4.46
CA ALA A 76 6.08 -3.89 -5.32
C ALA A 76 5.87 -3.51 -6.79
N LEU A 77 4.91 -2.63 -7.08
CA LEU A 77 4.61 -2.16 -8.43
C LEU A 77 5.77 -1.34 -9.01
N ALA A 78 6.31 -0.41 -8.22
CA ALA A 78 7.47 0.37 -8.62
C ALA A 78 8.68 -0.53 -8.92
N ASN A 79 8.94 -1.53 -8.07
CA ASN A 79 9.98 -2.52 -8.30
C ASN A 79 9.74 -3.34 -9.58
N HIS A 80 8.49 -3.70 -9.89
CA HIS A 80 8.13 -4.45 -11.09
C HIS A 80 8.49 -3.68 -12.38
N PHE A 81 8.32 -2.36 -12.37
CA PHE A 81 8.61 -1.50 -13.53
C PHE A 81 9.99 -0.81 -13.47
N GLY A 82 10.82 -1.11 -12.47
CA GLY A 82 12.15 -0.51 -12.34
C GLY A 82 12.14 0.99 -11.99
N ILE A 83 11.09 1.46 -11.32
CA ILE A 83 10.93 2.87 -10.94
C ILE A 83 11.64 3.13 -9.60
N ASP A 84 12.55 4.11 -9.54
CA ASP A 84 13.11 4.62 -8.28
C ASP A 84 12.15 5.67 -7.67
N LEU A 85 11.40 5.28 -6.65
CA LEU A 85 10.43 6.18 -6.03
C LEU A 85 11.09 7.33 -5.27
N ALA A 86 12.30 7.14 -4.74
CA ALA A 86 12.98 8.21 -4.03
C ALA A 86 13.48 9.28 -5.01
N GLU A 87 13.94 8.87 -6.20
CA GLU A 87 14.26 9.77 -7.30
C GLU A 87 13.02 10.53 -7.78
N VAL A 88 11.94 9.82 -8.09
CA VAL A 88 10.67 10.43 -8.54
C VAL A 88 10.12 11.41 -7.50
N TYR A 89 10.18 11.06 -6.21
CA TYR A 89 9.72 11.93 -5.13
C TYR A 89 10.58 13.19 -5.03
N ARG A 90 11.91 13.06 -5.07
CA ARG A 90 12.84 14.21 -5.04
C ARG A 90 12.62 15.16 -6.22
N ALA A 91 12.41 14.63 -7.42
CA ALA A 91 12.13 15.45 -8.59
C ALA A 91 10.85 16.27 -8.39
N LYS A 92 9.76 15.65 -7.92
CA LYS A 92 8.48 16.35 -7.70
C LYS A 92 8.54 17.45 -6.64
N ILE A 93 9.20 17.20 -5.51
CA ILE A 93 9.34 18.22 -4.46
C ILE A 93 10.36 19.29 -4.82
N GLY A 94 11.40 18.95 -5.58
CA GLY A 94 12.43 19.88 -6.05
C GLY A 94 11.94 20.82 -7.16
N ASP A 95 11.02 20.35 -8.01
CA ASP A 95 10.34 21.17 -9.04
C ASP A 95 9.20 22.03 -8.47
N SER A 96 8.94 21.97 -7.15
CA SER A 96 7.95 22.80 -6.46
C SER A 96 8.55 24.06 -5.82
N GLY A 97 9.79 24.43 -6.19
CA GLY A 97 10.55 25.57 -5.66
C GLY A 97 10.71 26.73 -6.64
#